data_AF-A0AAD1EKH1-F1
#
_entry.id   AF-A0AAD1EKH1-F1
#
_cell.length_a   1.000
_cell.length_b   1.000
_cell.length_c   1.000
_cell.angle_alpha   90.00
_cell.angle_beta   90.00
_cell.angle_gamma   90.00
#
_symmetry.space_group_name_H-M   'P 1'
#
loop_
_entity.id
_entity.type
_entity.pdbx_description
1 polymer ?
#
loop_
_entity_poly.entity_id
_entity_poly.type
_entity_poly.pdbx_seq_one_letter_code
_entity_poly.pdbx_strand_id
1 'polypeptide(L)'
;MKSTAALLKLLMLLAAMAVAAAEPSQSKQPLTRIQTACLSWDLNLQRMLIWSAAYAIHPQEMRLVVHQEAAKLRERCTLDVTPTTINRYVLLSKMLHDDEADDVESFD
;
A
#
# COMPACT_ATOMS: atom_id res chain seq x y z
N MET A 1 43.93 10.68 -43.16
CA MET A 1 42.52 11.12 -42.90
C MET A 1 41.51 10.03 -43.30
N LYS A 2 41.49 8.86 -42.64
CA LYS A 2 40.51 7.77 -42.95
C LYS A 2 39.86 7.12 -41.72
N SER A 3 40.13 7.61 -40.50
CA SER A 3 39.78 6.90 -39.26
C SER A 3 38.48 7.39 -38.59
N THR A 4 37.95 8.56 -38.98
CA THR A 4 36.76 9.15 -38.35
C THR A 4 35.44 8.57 -38.85
N ALA A 5 35.37 8.18 -40.12
CA ALA A 5 34.15 7.63 -40.72
C ALA A 5 33.80 6.22 -40.22
N ALA A 6 34.81 5.42 -39.86
CA ALA A 6 34.62 4.07 -39.32
C ALA A 6 34.11 4.12 -37.87
N LEU A 7 34.64 5.04 -37.05
CA LEU A 7 34.17 5.26 -35.69
C LEU A 7 32.72 5.76 -35.64
N LEU A 8 32.35 6.67 -36.55
CA LEU A 8 30.99 7.22 -36.60
C LEU A 8 29.95 6.15 -36.98
N LYS A 9 30.31 5.23 -37.89
CA LYS A 9 29.44 4.09 -38.26
C LYS A 9 29.29 3.10 -37.10
N LEU A 10 30.37 2.82 -36.37
CA LEU A 10 30.32 1.94 -35.20
C LEU A 10 29.46 2.53 -34.07
N LEU A 11 29.56 3.84 -33.83
CA LEU A 11 28.73 4.57 -32.87
C LEU A 11 27.24 4.61 -33.29
N MET A 12 26.94 4.78 -34.58
CA MET A 12 25.58 4.72 -35.10
C MET A 12 24.97 3.30 -34.99
N LEU A 13 25.78 2.25 -35.21
CA LEU A 13 25.36 0.86 -35.04
C LEU A 13 25.11 0.47 -33.58
N LEU A 14 25.86 1.04 -32.63
CA LEU A 14 25.66 0.85 -31.19
C LEU A 14 24.41 1.59 -30.67
N ALA A 15 24.07 2.75 -31.23
CA ALA A 15 22.88 3.50 -30.84
C ALA A 15 21.56 2.82 -31.27
N ALA A 16 21.57 2.03 -32.34
CA ALA A 16 20.39 1.34 -32.84
C ALA A 16 19.98 0.11 -31.99
N MET A 17 20.85 -0.41 -31.12
CA MET A 17 20.56 -1.57 -30.27
C MET A 17 20.00 -1.20 -28.87
N ALA A 18 19.91 0.09 -28.52
CA ALA A 18 19.51 0.52 -27.17
C ALA A 18 18.00 0.81 -26.99
N VAL A 19 17.16 0.66 -28.02
CA VAL A 19 15.73 1.08 -27.98
C VAL A 19 14.76 -0.10 -28.04
N ALA A 20 15.15 -1.27 -27.52
CA ALA A 20 14.27 -2.45 -27.45
C ALA A 20 14.04 -2.95 -26.01
N ALA A 21 14.11 -2.04 -25.03
CA ALA A 21 13.60 -2.27 -23.67
C ALA A 21 12.54 -1.21 -23.33
N ALA A 22 11.62 -0.96 -24.26
CA ALA A 22 10.31 -0.50 -23.84
C ALA A 22 9.69 -1.66 -23.08
N GLU A 23 9.70 -1.58 -21.75
CA GLU A 23 8.92 -2.47 -20.89
C GLU A 23 7.52 -2.59 -21.52
N PRO A 24 7.00 -3.80 -21.75
CA PRO A 24 5.63 -3.92 -22.19
C PRO A 24 4.81 -3.16 -21.16
N SER A 25 4.06 -2.17 -21.61
CA SER A 25 3.11 -1.46 -20.75
C SER A 25 2.21 -2.53 -20.17
N GLN A 26 2.52 -3.01 -18.97
CA GLN A 26 1.65 -3.87 -18.20
C GLN A 26 0.40 -3.03 -18.06
N SER A 27 -0.62 -3.37 -18.85
CA SER A 27 -1.96 -2.90 -18.60
C SER A 27 -2.23 -3.31 -17.16
N LYS A 28 -2.13 -2.37 -16.21
CA LYS A 28 -2.48 -2.64 -14.83
C LYS A 28 -3.91 -3.13 -14.90
N GLN A 29 -4.11 -4.42 -14.66
CA GLN A 29 -5.45 -4.98 -14.68
C GLN A 29 -6.29 -4.16 -13.70
N PRO A 30 -7.52 -3.81 -14.07
CA PRO A 30 -8.39 -3.10 -13.15
C PRO A 30 -8.55 -3.94 -11.88
N LEU A 31 -8.53 -3.26 -10.73
CA LEU A 31 -8.70 -3.93 -9.44
C LEU A 31 -10.03 -4.67 -9.41
N THR A 32 -10.01 -5.86 -8.84
CA THR A 32 -11.23 -6.60 -8.54
C THR A 32 -12.07 -5.87 -7.49
N ARG A 33 -13.34 -6.26 -7.37
CA ARG A 33 -14.23 -5.70 -6.34
C ARG A 33 -13.70 -5.90 -4.93
N ILE A 34 -13.10 -7.07 -4.64
CA ILE A 34 -12.57 -7.36 -3.31
C ILE A 34 -11.30 -6.57 -2.99
N GLN A 35 -10.44 -6.34 -3.99
CA GLN A 35 -9.28 -5.44 -3.86
C GLN A 35 -9.72 -4.00 -3.60
N THR A 36 -10.76 -3.54 -4.30
CA THR A 36 -11.36 -2.21 -4.07
C THR A 36 -11.93 -2.08 -2.66
N ALA A 37 -12.65 -3.10 -2.18
CA ALA A 37 -13.16 -3.14 -0.81
C ALA A 37 -12.03 -3.14 0.23
N CYS A 38 -10.96 -3.92 -0.01
CA CYS A 38 -9.77 -3.96 0.83
C CYS A 38 -9.14 -2.57 0.98
N LEU A 39 -8.98 -1.83 -0.12
CA LEU A 39 -8.48 -0.45 -0.09
C LEU A 39 -9.42 0.52 0.63
N SER A 40 -10.74 0.29 0.57
CA SER A 40 -11.69 1.11 1.33
C SER A 40 -11.56 0.92 2.85
N TRP A 41 -11.24 -0.31 3.30
CA TRP A 41 -10.92 -0.57 4.71
C TRP A 41 -9.59 0.06 5.12
N ASP A 42 -8.57 0.05 4.27
CA ASP A 42 -7.32 0.79 4.52
C ASP A 42 -7.59 2.28 4.73
N LEU A 43 -8.35 2.91 3.82
CA LEU A 43 -8.73 4.32 3.97
C LEU A 43 -9.48 4.62 5.27
N ASN A 44 -10.30 3.68 5.74
CA ASN A 44 -10.97 3.81 7.03
C ASN A 44 -9.97 3.74 8.20
N LEU A 45 -9.04 2.78 8.17
CA LEU A 45 -8.00 2.63 9.18
C LEU A 45 -7.07 3.85 9.23
N GLN A 46 -6.68 4.41 8.08
CA GLN A 46 -5.89 5.63 8.03
C GLN A 46 -6.65 6.82 8.67
N ARG A 47 -7.96 6.94 8.44
CA ARG A 47 -8.78 7.98 9.10
C ARG A 47 -8.79 7.83 10.62
N MET A 48 -8.95 6.61 11.13
CA MET A 48 -8.86 6.34 12.57
C MET A 48 -7.49 6.73 13.13
N LEU A 49 -6.40 6.40 12.43
CA LEU A 49 -5.04 6.76 12.87
C LEU A 49 -4.82 8.27 12.90
N ILE A 50 -5.37 8.99 11.93
CA ILE A 50 -5.34 10.47 11.90
C ILE A 50 -6.07 11.03 13.11
N TRP A 51 -7.27 10.55 13.42
CA TRP A 51 -8.02 10.98 14.61
C TRP A 51 -7.29 10.62 15.91
N SER A 52 -6.80 9.39 15.99
CA SER A 52 -6.02 8.90 17.13
C SER A 52 -4.78 9.77 17.39
N ALA A 53 -4.11 10.22 16.33
CA ALA A 53 -3.01 11.17 16.43
C ALA A 53 -3.46 12.58 16.84
N ALA A 54 -4.54 13.09 16.24
CA ALA A 54 -5.03 14.45 16.46
C ALA A 54 -5.55 14.67 17.89
N TYR A 55 -6.16 13.65 18.47
CA TYR A 55 -6.77 13.70 19.81
C TYR A 55 -5.97 12.93 20.87
N ALA A 56 -4.79 12.42 20.52
CA ALA A 56 -3.95 11.61 21.40
C ALA A 56 -4.72 10.43 22.06
N ILE A 57 -5.65 9.81 21.32
CA ILE A 57 -6.52 8.73 21.81
C ILE A 57 -5.67 7.52 22.21
N HIS A 58 -4.70 7.18 21.35
CA HIS A 58 -3.83 6.02 21.57
C HIS A 58 -2.35 6.43 21.67
N PRO A 59 -1.55 5.71 22.45
CA PRO A 59 -0.11 5.92 22.54
C PRO A 59 0.60 5.90 21.18
N GLN A 60 1.69 6.65 21.06
CA GLN A 60 2.41 6.79 19.80
C GLN A 60 2.95 5.45 19.29
N GLU A 61 3.52 4.64 20.17
CA GLU A 61 4.06 3.32 19.87
C GLU A 61 3.00 2.40 19.27
N MET A 62 1.79 2.43 19.79
CA MET A 62 0.66 1.66 19.28
C MET A 62 0.27 2.14 17.87
N ARG A 63 0.12 3.44 17.66
CA ARG A 63 -0.17 4.01 16.35
C ARG A 63 0.89 3.65 15.31
N LEU A 64 2.17 3.64 15.70
CA LEU A 64 3.28 3.25 14.82
C LEU A 64 3.19 1.78 14.40
N VAL A 65 2.89 0.87 15.33
CA VAL A 65 2.69 -0.55 15.02
C VAL A 65 1.54 -0.73 14.05
N VAL A 66 0.40 -0.06 14.27
CA VAL A 66 -0.74 -0.13 13.35
C VAL A 66 -0.40 0.43 11.97
N HIS A 67 0.29 1.56 11.90
CA HIS A 67 0.73 2.14 10.62
C HIS A 67 1.61 1.17 9.82
N GLN A 68 2.56 0.50 10.48
CA GLN A 68 3.44 -0.47 9.84
C GLN A 68 2.68 -1.68 9.30
N GLU A 69 1.73 -2.21 10.06
CA GLU A 69 0.89 -3.32 9.62
C GLU A 69 -0.07 -2.90 8.49
N ALA A 70 -0.68 -1.72 8.57
CA ALA A 70 -1.53 -1.18 7.52
C ALA A 70 -0.79 -1.04 6.18
N ALA A 71 0.48 -0.60 6.20
CA ALA A 71 1.30 -0.49 4.99
C ALA A 71 1.47 -1.85 4.29
N LYS A 72 1.75 -2.92 5.05
CA LYS A 72 1.86 -4.29 4.51
C LYS A 72 0.53 -4.78 3.93
N LEU A 73 -0.58 -4.49 4.62
CA LEU A 73 -1.90 -4.90 4.15
C LEU A 73 -2.33 -4.15 2.90
N ARG A 74 -1.96 -2.88 2.75
CA ARG A 74 -2.27 -2.08 1.56
C ARG A 74 -1.62 -2.66 0.31
N GLU A 75 -0.36 -3.09 0.42
CA GLU A 75 0.32 -3.80 -0.67
C GLU A 75 -0.46 -5.07 -1.05
N ARG A 76 -0.83 -5.88 -0.05
CA ARG A 76 -1.64 -7.10 -0.27
C ARG A 76 -2.99 -6.81 -0.90
N CYS A 77 -3.65 -5.69 -0.56
CA CYS A 77 -4.90 -5.28 -1.23
C CYS A 77 -4.76 -5.08 -2.74
N THR A 78 -3.55 -4.79 -3.24
CA THR A 78 -3.30 -4.62 -4.69
C THR A 78 -2.80 -5.89 -5.38
N LEU A 79 -2.36 -6.88 -4.61
CA LEU A 79 -1.79 -8.13 -5.11
C LEU A 79 -2.77 -9.30 -4.96
N ASP A 80 -3.12 -9.65 -3.72
CA ASP A 80 -3.97 -10.79 -3.38
C ASP A 80 -4.68 -10.59 -2.03
N VAL A 81 -6.02 -10.69 -2.05
CA VAL A 81 -6.86 -10.48 -0.88
C VAL A 81 -7.33 -11.82 -0.32
N THR A 82 -6.62 -12.29 0.71
CA THR A 82 -7.02 -13.47 1.47
C THR A 82 -7.88 -13.12 2.69
N PRO A 83 -8.65 -14.09 3.26
CA PRO A 83 -9.37 -13.89 4.52
C PRO A 83 -8.48 -13.36 5.66
N THR A 84 -7.21 -13.77 5.73
CA THR A 84 -6.25 -13.27 6.71
C THR A 84 -6.01 -11.76 6.57
N THR A 85 -5.99 -11.23 5.34
CA THR A 85 -5.89 -9.79 5.07
C THR A 85 -7.06 -9.04 5.68
N ILE A 86 -8.28 -9.56 5.45
CA ILE A 86 -9.52 -8.97 5.93
C ILE A 86 -9.56 -9.00 7.46
N ASN A 87 -9.29 -10.18 8.05
CA ASN A 87 -9.27 -10.35 9.50
C ASN A 87 -8.26 -9.42 10.18
N ARG A 88 -7.11 -9.15 9.54
CA ARG A 88 -6.14 -8.21 10.09
C ARG A 88 -6.66 -6.77 10.08
N TYR A 89 -7.31 -6.31 9.01
CA TYR A 89 -7.95 -4.98 9.02
C TYR A 89 -9.01 -4.85 10.11
N VAL A 90 -9.82 -5.90 10.31
CA VAL A 90 -10.83 -5.93 11.38
C VAL A 90 -10.17 -5.81 12.75
N LEU A 91 -9.14 -6.62 13.03
CA LEU A 91 -8.42 -6.58 14.29
C LEU A 91 -7.82 -5.20 14.57
N LEU A 92 -7.12 -4.62 13.58
CA LEU A 92 -6.51 -3.29 13.74
C LEU A 92 -7.56 -2.19 13.94
N SER A 93 -8.70 -2.29 13.26
CA SER A 93 -9.80 -1.33 13.42
C SER A 93 -10.43 -1.42 14.81
N LYS A 94 -10.67 -2.64 15.33
CA LYS A 94 -11.16 -2.87 16.70
C LYS A 94 -10.21 -2.30 17.74
N MET A 95 -8.93 -2.58 17.57
CA MET A 95 -7.89 -2.09 18.48
C MET A 95 -7.82 -0.55 18.53
N LEU A 96 -8.31 0.17 17.50
CA LEU A 96 -8.42 1.62 17.49
C LEU A 96 -9.83 2.16 17.83
N HIS A 97 -10.81 1.28 17.98
CA HIS A 97 -12.20 1.60 18.41
C HIS A 97 -12.47 1.18 19.85
N ASP A 98 -11.58 0.42 20.49
CA ASP A 98 -11.73 0.02 21.90
C ASP A 98 -11.32 1.19 22.81
N ASP A 99 -12.14 2.24 22.78
CA ASP A 99 -12.25 3.28 23.79
C ASP A 99 -13.54 3.05 24.60
N GLU A 100 -13.41 2.34 25.73
CA GLU A 100 -14.36 2.36 26.87
C GLU A 100 -15.88 2.34 26.56
N ALA A 101 -16.40 1.27 25.95
CA ALA A 101 -17.86 1.09 25.82
C ALA A 101 -18.46 -0.10 26.58
N ASP A 102 -17.65 -0.87 27.33
CA ASP A 102 -18.12 -2.02 28.11
C ASP A 102 -18.24 -1.74 29.63
N ASP A 103 -17.94 -0.53 30.11
CA ASP A 103 -18.08 -0.16 31.54
C ASP A 103 -19.44 0.50 31.85
N VAL A 104 -20.53 -0.03 31.29
CA VAL A 104 -21.87 0.25 31.86
C VAL A 104 -22.16 -0.84 32.88
N GLU A 105 -21.73 -0.63 34.12
CA GLU A 105 -22.26 -1.38 35.26
C GLU A 105 -23.79 -1.21 35.27
N SER A 106 -24.50 -2.28 34.89
CA SER A 106 -25.93 -2.40 35.11
C SER A 106 -26.18 -2.42 36.62
N PHE A 107 -26.63 -1.29 37.17
CA PHE A 107 -27.15 -1.25 38.53
C PHE A 107 -28.53 -1.94 38.55
N ASP A 108 -28.51 -3.26 38.80
CA ASP A 108 -29.64 -3.96 39.40
C ASP A 108 -29.59 -3.83 40.94
#